data_AF-A0AAC9LIS8-F1
#
_entry.id   AF-A0AAC9LIS8-F1
#
_cell.length_a   1.000
_cell.length_b   1.000
_cell.length_c   1.000
_cell.angle_alpha   90.00
_cell.angle_beta   90.00
_cell.angle_gamma   90.00
#
_symmetry.space_group_name_H-M   'P 1'
#
loop_
_entity.id
_entity.type
_entity.pdbx_description
1 polymer ?
#
loop_
_entity_poly.entity_id
_entity_poly.type
_entity_poly.pdbx_seq_one_letter_code
_entity_poly.pdbx_strand_id
1 'polypeptide(L)'
;MAMSAHSRRSFTYYRRVAGEDLTTGHCTSQIELTEDRRLLYLRLASTARFAVLLDAVATEQLIAALRARDTRTLDVPHPDGGAVPLRIAPHRSRMSLGLFFTEEENIQVAFSADQCEELIDHLLGGLAWLTGSRGAAGAGP
;
A
#
# COMPACT_ATOMS: atom_id res chain seq x y z
N MET A 1 9.40 -38.44 6.72
CA MET A 1 8.77 -37.66 5.63
C MET A 1 8.35 -36.32 6.20
N ALA A 2 9.12 -35.26 5.91
CA ALA A 2 8.82 -33.93 6.42
C ALA A 2 7.70 -33.32 5.56
N MET A 3 6.51 -33.19 6.14
CA MET A 3 5.54 -32.22 5.65
C MET A 3 6.11 -30.85 6.02
N SER A 4 6.74 -30.17 5.07
CA SER A 4 7.06 -28.76 5.19
C SER A 4 5.74 -28.04 5.43
N ALA A 5 5.49 -27.73 6.70
CA ALA A 5 4.45 -26.81 7.10
C ALA A 5 4.68 -25.54 6.28
N HIS A 6 3.87 -25.35 5.23
CA HIS A 6 3.52 -24.02 4.77
C HIS A 6 2.97 -23.33 6.01
N SER A 7 3.86 -22.69 6.78
CA SER A 7 3.51 -21.84 7.89
C SER A 7 2.46 -20.90 7.33
N ARG A 8 1.20 -21.10 7.70
CA ARG A 8 0.11 -20.19 7.38
C ARG A 8 0.53 -18.89 8.06
N ARG A 9 1.22 -18.01 7.33
CA ARG A 9 1.38 -16.62 7.72
C ARG A 9 -0.05 -16.11 7.90
N SER A 10 -0.47 -16.05 9.15
CA SER A 10 -1.74 -15.47 9.53
C SER A 10 -1.59 -13.97 9.37
N PHE A 11 -1.75 -13.48 8.15
CA PHE A 11 -1.78 -12.05 7.89
C PHE A 11 -3.01 -11.49 8.61
N THR A 12 -2.78 -10.80 9.73
CA THR A 12 -3.84 -10.21 10.56
C THR A 12 -4.67 -9.21 9.73
N TYR A 13 -4.07 -8.66 8.67
CA TYR A 13 -4.71 -7.81 7.69
C TYR A 13 -4.13 -8.07 6.30
N TYR A 14 -4.96 -8.48 5.36
CA TYR A 14 -4.61 -8.72 3.96
C TYR A 14 -5.79 -8.33 3.08
N ARG A 15 -5.57 -7.43 2.12
CA ARG A 15 -6.56 -6.93 1.17
C ARG A 15 -5.96 -6.85 -0.22
N ARG A 16 -6.84 -6.96 -1.22
CA ARG A 16 -6.50 -6.86 -2.63
C ARG A 16 -7.45 -5.88 -3.28
N VAL A 17 -6.95 -5.07 -4.20
CA VAL A 17 -7.74 -4.13 -4.99
C VAL A 17 -7.34 -4.24 -6.45
N ALA A 18 -8.33 -4.33 -7.33
CA ALA A 18 -8.08 -4.38 -8.76
C ALA A 18 -7.58 -3.03 -9.28
N GLY A 19 -6.77 -3.06 -10.33
CA GLY A 19 -6.30 -1.87 -11.02
C GLY A 19 -5.83 -2.19 -12.42
N GLU A 20 -5.17 -1.21 -13.04
CA GLU A 20 -4.58 -1.34 -14.37
C GLU A 20 -3.17 -0.76 -14.33
N ASP A 21 -2.17 -1.61 -14.47
CA ASP A 21 -0.82 -1.16 -14.80
C ASP A 21 -0.84 -0.55 -16.20
N LEU A 22 -0.41 0.70 -16.31
CA LEU A 22 -0.44 1.45 -17.57
C LEU A 22 0.49 0.87 -18.65
N THR A 23 1.37 -0.06 -18.28
CA THR A 23 2.28 -0.74 -19.21
C THR A 23 1.74 -2.10 -19.65
N THR A 24 1.23 -2.90 -18.70
CA THR A 24 0.92 -4.33 -18.92
C THR A 24 -0.57 -4.69 -18.87
N GLY A 25 -1.43 -3.77 -18.42
CA GLY A 25 -2.88 -3.95 -18.36
C GLY A 25 -3.38 -4.35 -16.97
N HIS A 26 -4.44 -5.15 -16.91
CA HIS A 26 -5.13 -5.47 -15.66
C HIS A 26 -4.21 -6.14 -14.63
N CYS A 27 -4.24 -5.62 -13.41
CA CYS A 27 -3.44 -6.13 -12.31
C CYS A 27 -4.21 -6.08 -10.98
N THR A 28 -3.57 -6.57 -9.91
CA THR A 28 -4.09 -6.45 -8.55
C THR A 28 -3.03 -5.86 -7.67
N SER A 29 -3.36 -4.85 -6.87
CA SER A 29 -2.48 -4.35 -5.82
C SER A 29 -2.84 -5.00 -4.48
N GLN A 30 -1.85 -5.14 -3.61
CA GLN A 30 -2.01 -5.79 -2.32
C GLN A 30 -1.70 -4.82 -1.18
N ILE A 31 -2.51 -4.87 -0.14
CA ILE A 31 -2.28 -4.17 1.13
C ILE A 31 -2.23 -5.21 2.23
N GLU A 32 -1.15 -5.24 3.00
CA GLU A 32 -1.01 -6.10 4.17
C GLU A 32 -0.41 -5.35 5.34
N LEU A 33 -0.69 -5.80 6.56
CA LEU A 33 -0.01 -5.27 7.74
C LEU A 33 1.30 -6.03 7.95
N THR A 34 2.36 -5.33 8.35
CA THR A 34 3.62 -5.98 8.74
C THR A 34 3.42 -6.90 9.95
N GLU A 35 4.29 -7.90 10.12
CA GLU A 35 4.19 -8.87 11.22
C GLU A 35 4.21 -8.19 12.60
N ASP A 36 4.99 -7.11 12.75
CA ASP A 36 5.08 -6.30 13.98
C ASP A 36 3.93 -5.29 14.13
N ARG A 37 3.01 -5.22 13.16
CA ARG A 37 1.82 -4.36 13.14
C ARG A 37 2.12 -2.86 13.17
N ARG A 38 3.30 -2.45 12.73
CA ARG A 38 3.72 -1.04 12.76
C ARG A 38 3.55 -0.31 11.43
N LEU A 39 3.49 -1.04 10.32
CA LEU A 39 3.45 -0.46 8.97
C LEU A 39 2.45 -1.23 8.11
N LEU A 40 1.91 -0.57 7.09
CA LEU A 40 1.22 -1.21 5.98
C LEU A 40 2.18 -1.41 4.83
N TYR A 41 2.19 -2.60 4.29
CA TYR A 41 2.89 -2.97 3.08
C TYR A 41 1.92 -2.79 1.91
N LEU A 42 2.23 -1.89 0.99
CA LEU A 42 1.51 -1.69 -0.27
C LEU A 42 2.36 -2.23 -1.42
N ARG A 43 1.88 -3.27 -2.10
CA ARG A 43 2.51 -3.80 -3.34
C ARG A 43 1.68 -3.44 -4.55
N LEU A 44 2.21 -2.61 -5.44
CA LEU A 44 1.59 -2.34 -6.72
C LEU A 44 1.73 -3.54 -7.66
N ALA A 45 0.63 -3.91 -8.33
CA ALA A 45 0.54 -5.13 -9.13
C ALA A 45 0.96 -6.42 -8.37
N SER A 46 0.86 -6.42 -7.04
CA SER A 46 1.26 -7.53 -6.16
C SER A 46 2.74 -7.95 -6.33
N THR A 47 3.59 -7.03 -6.80
CA THR A 47 5.01 -7.31 -7.06
C THR A 47 5.87 -6.84 -5.88
N ALA A 48 6.73 -7.72 -5.35
CA ALA A 48 7.60 -7.39 -4.21
C ALA A 48 8.57 -6.23 -4.51
N ARG A 49 9.05 -6.12 -5.75
CA ARG A 49 9.89 -5.00 -6.24
C ARG A 49 9.18 -3.65 -6.20
N PHE A 50 7.85 -3.65 -6.29
CA PHE A 50 7.04 -2.42 -6.31
C PHE A 50 6.28 -2.26 -5.01
N ALA A 51 7.02 -2.47 -3.92
CA ALA A 51 6.52 -2.43 -2.58
C ALA A 51 6.92 -1.16 -1.86
N VAL A 52 6.02 -0.64 -1.03
CA VAL A 52 6.36 0.43 -0.09
C VAL A 52 5.76 0.14 1.27
N LEU A 53 6.40 0.69 2.29
CA LEU A 53 5.92 0.66 3.66
C LEU A 53 5.30 2.01 4.00
N LEU A 54 4.09 1.99 4.53
CA LEU A 54 3.33 3.15 4.94
C LEU A 54 3.14 3.11 6.45
N ASP A 55 3.62 4.12 7.16
CA ASP A 55 3.21 4.34 8.55
C ASP A 55 1.82 5.00 8.59
N ALA A 56 1.35 5.34 9.81
CA ALA A 56 0.04 5.96 9.97
C ALA A 56 -0.05 7.31 9.23
N VAL A 57 1.01 8.13 9.28
CA VAL A 57 1.03 9.46 8.68
C VAL A 57 1.02 9.38 7.15
N ALA A 58 1.89 8.54 6.58
CA ALA A 58 1.93 8.30 5.14
C ALA A 58 0.60 7.71 4.63
N THR A 59 -0.02 6.82 5.40
CA THR A 59 -1.34 6.24 5.09
C THR A 59 -2.43 7.32 5.07
N GLU A 60 -2.48 8.19 6.08
CA GLU A 60 -3.42 9.33 6.12
C GLU A 60 -3.21 10.29 4.94
N GLN A 61 -1.96 10.62 4.62
CA GLN A 61 -1.62 11.51 3.51
C GLN A 61 -2.01 10.91 2.15
N LEU A 62 -1.84 9.60 1.98
CA LEU A 62 -2.27 8.86 0.79
C LEU A 62 -3.80 8.89 0.66
N ILE A 63 -4.54 8.55 1.71
CA ILE A 63 -6.00 8.61 1.74
C ILE A 63 -6.50 10.02 1.38
N ALA A 64 -5.90 11.06 1.99
CA ALA A 64 -6.27 12.44 1.73
C ALA A 64 -6.04 12.84 0.27
N ALA A 65 -4.90 12.45 -0.31
CA ALA A 65 -4.58 12.74 -1.71
C ALA A 65 -5.53 12.03 -2.69
N LEU A 66 -5.87 10.76 -2.42
CA LEU A 66 -6.82 9.99 -3.22
C LEU A 66 -8.22 10.62 -3.19
N ARG A 67 -8.71 11.00 -2.01
CA ARG A 67 -10.03 11.66 -1.84
C ARG A 67 -10.09 13.03 -2.49
N ALA A 68 -9.04 13.84 -2.33
CA ALA A 68 -8.97 15.16 -2.94
C ALA A 68 -8.78 15.08 -4.47
N ARG A 69 -8.38 13.91 -4.99
CA ARG A 69 -7.96 13.71 -6.38
C ARG A 69 -6.79 14.64 -6.76
N ASP A 70 -5.88 14.84 -5.81
CA ASP A 70 -4.76 15.76 -5.97
C ASP A 70 -3.50 15.05 -6.44
N THR A 71 -2.58 15.83 -7.01
CA THR A 71 -1.21 15.36 -7.25
C THR A 71 -0.38 15.53 -6.00
N ARG A 72 0.26 14.46 -5.53
CA ARG A 72 1.16 14.46 -4.37
C ARG A 72 2.27 13.44 -4.57
N THR A 73 3.42 13.70 -3.99
CA THR A 73 4.51 12.73 -3.86
C THR A 73 4.80 12.51 -2.39
N LEU A 74 4.88 11.25 -1.98
CA LEU A 74 5.24 10.85 -0.63
C LEU A 74 6.58 10.10 -0.69
N ASP A 75 7.57 10.53 0.08
CA ASP A 75 8.79 9.74 0.26
C ASP A 75 8.51 8.66 1.29
N VAL A 76 8.48 7.41 0.85
CA VAL A 76 8.07 6.27 1.67
C VAL A 76 9.16 5.20 1.70
N PRO A 77 9.38 4.50 2.84
CA PRO A 77 10.40 3.46 2.90
C PRO A 77 10.14 2.31 1.93
N HIS A 78 11.19 1.85 1.27
CA HIS A 78 11.17 0.61 0.51
C HIS A 78 11.60 -0.57 1.41
N PRO A 79 10.99 -1.76 1.29
CA PRO A 79 11.34 -2.93 2.10
C PRO A 79 12.80 -3.37 2.01
N ASP A 80 13.42 -3.19 0.83
CA ASP A 80 14.84 -3.52 0.61
C ASP A 80 15.81 -2.41 1.07
N GLY A 81 15.28 -1.33 1.65
CA GLY A 81 16.05 -0.19 2.17
C GLY A 81 15.91 1.08 1.34
N GLY A 82 16.17 2.22 1.99
CA GLY A 82 16.01 3.55 1.38
C GLY A 82 14.57 4.04 1.34
N ALA A 83 14.38 5.26 0.85
CA ALA A 83 13.08 5.86 0.58
C ALA A 83 12.87 6.00 -0.92
N VAL A 84 11.63 5.82 -1.37
CA VAL A 84 11.24 5.93 -2.77
C VAL A 84 10.01 6.82 -2.92
N PRO A 85 9.91 7.60 -4.01
CA PRO A 85 8.78 8.48 -4.22
C PRO A 85 7.55 7.67 -4.66
N LEU A 86 6.52 7.65 -3.81
CA LEU A 86 5.17 7.24 -4.16
C LEU A 86 4.42 8.45 -4.72
N ARG A 87 4.22 8.47 -6.03
CA ARG A 87 3.47 9.52 -6.72
C ARG A 87 2.00 9.15 -6.79
N ILE A 88 1.15 10.05 -6.32
CA ILE A 88 -0.31 10.02 -6.46
C ILE A 88 -0.66 11.09 -7.47
N ALA A 89 -1.40 10.74 -8.52
CA ALA A 89 -1.79 11.72 -9.53
C ALA A 89 -3.08 11.29 -10.27
N PRO A 90 -3.92 12.25 -10.67
CA PRO A 90 -4.96 11.99 -11.66
C PRO A 90 -4.38 11.46 -12.97
N HIS A 91 -5.04 10.47 -13.56
CA HIS A 91 -4.72 9.94 -14.88
C HIS A 91 -6.03 9.77 -15.67
N ARG A 92 -6.29 10.72 -16.58
CA ARG A 92 -7.60 10.84 -17.26
C ARG A 92 -8.73 10.97 -16.22
N SER A 93 -9.75 10.09 -16.28
CA SER A 93 -10.85 10.05 -15.31
C SER A 93 -10.52 9.28 -14.03
N ARG A 94 -9.33 8.66 -13.94
CA ARG A 94 -8.88 7.77 -12.86
C ARG A 94 -7.90 8.44 -11.92
N MET A 95 -7.63 7.80 -10.78
CA MET A 95 -6.46 8.11 -9.94
C MET A 95 -5.37 7.08 -10.19
N SER A 96 -4.11 7.46 -10.05
CA SER A 96 -2.97 6.55 -10.22
C SER A 96 -1.98 6.66 -9.07
N LEU A 97 -1.38 5.52 -8.75
CA LEU A 97 -0.23 5.40 -7.86
C LEU A 97 0.97 4.92 -8.68
N GLY A 98 2.11 5.59 -8.55
CA GLY A 98 3.32 5.19 -9.23
C GLY A 98 4.54 5.20 -8.32
N LEU A 99 5.43 4.24 -8.56
CA LEU A 99 6.74 4.14 -7.94
C LEU A 99 7.79 4.28 -9.04
N PHE A 100 8.75 5.17 -8.84
CA PHE A 100 9.78 5.50 -9.81
C PHE A 100 11.14 5.38 -9.13
N PHE A 101 11.84 4.26 -9.38
CA PHE A 101 13.18 4.00 -8.86
C PHE A 101 14.23 4.50 -9.85
N THR A 102 14.02 4.20 -11.14
CA THR A 102 14.78 4.69 -12.29
C THR A 102 13.85 4.87 -13.50
N GLU A 103 14.35 5.36 -14.62
CA GLU A 103 13.56 5.46 -15.86
C GLU A 103 13.08 4.09 -16.36
N GLU A 104 13.89 3.04 -16.18
CA GLU A 104 13.57 1.67 -16.59
C GLU A 104 12.87 0.86 -15.49
N GLU A 105 12.99 1.32 -14.24
CA GLU A 105 12.40 0.68 -13.07
C GLU A 105 11.32 1.56 -12.48
N ASN A 106 10.13 1.43 -13.05
CA ASN A 106 8.94 2.10 -12.56
C ASN A 106 7.69 1.23 -12.74
N ILE A 107 6.65 1.59 -12.01
CA ILE A 107 5.29 1.10 -12.23
C ILE A 107 4.32 2.25 -12.01
N GLN A 108 3.22 2.24 -12.76
CA GLN A 108 2.10 3.14 -12.51
C GLN A 108 0.80 2.36 -12.66
N VAL A 109 0.04 2.26 -11.56
CA VAL A 109 -1.26 1.58 -11.51
C VAL A 109 -2.36 2.62 -11.41
N ALA A 110 -3.29 2.59 -12.35
CA ALA A 110 -4.49 3.41 -12.36
C ALA A 110 -5.70 2.64 -11.80
N PHE A 111 -6.54 3.35 -11.06
CA PHE A 111 -7.73 2.85 -10.39
C PHE A 111 -8.96 3.62 -10.88
N SER A 112 -10.01 2.91 -11.27
CA SER A 112 -11.33 3.51 -11.50
C SER A 112 -11.86 4.20 -10.23
N ALA A 113 -12.97 4.94 -10.35
CA ALA A 113 -13.59 5.55 -9.17
C ALA A 113 -13.92 4.49 -8.09
N ASP A 114 -14.60 3.41 -8.49
CA ASP A 114 -14.96 2.33 -7.57
C ASP A 114 -13.73 1.63 -6.96
N GLN A 115 -12.70 1.37 -7.77
CA GLN A 115 -11.44 0.79 -7.30
C GLN A 115 -10.69 1.73 -6.35
N CYS A 116 -10.80 3.04 -6.56
CA CYS A 116 -10.19 4.04 -5.70
C CYS A 116 -10.89 4.12 -4.35
N GLU A 117 -12.23 4.08 -4.33
CA GLU A 117 -12.99 3.98 -3.07
C GLU A 117 -12.66 2.69 -2.32
N GLU A 118 -12.59 1.55 -3.03
CA GLU A 118 -12.17 0.28 -2.44
C GLU A 118 -10.76 0.35 -1.84
N LEU A 119 -9.81 0.96 -2.57
CA LEU A 119 -8.46 1.20 -2.08
C LEU A 119 -8.47 2.06 -0.81
N ILE A 120 -9.25 3.14 -0.79
CA ILE A 120 -9.38 4.03 0.37
C ILE A 120 -9.93 3.25 1.57
N ASP A 121 -10.96 2.43 1.39
CA ASP A 121 -11.55 1.62 2.47
C ASP A 121 -10.54 0.63 3.05
N HIS A 122 -9.74 -0.03 2.19
CA HIS A 122 -8.67 -0.91 2.64
C HIS A 122 -7.55 -0.16 3.37
N LEU A 123 -7.23 1.07 2.97
CA LEU A 123 -6.24 1.89 3.66
C LEU A 123 -6.78 2.37 5.03
N LEU A 124 -8.06 2.74 5.12
CA LEU A 124 -8.71 3.12 6.39
C LEU A 124 -8.75 1.95 7.36
N GLY A 125 -9.08 0.75 6.89
CA GLY A 125 -9.03 -0.46 7.70
C GLY A 125 -7.62 -0.74 8.23
N GLY A 126 -6.60 -0.56 7.39
CA GLY A 126 -5.20 -0.69 7.79
C GLY A 126 -4.76 0.39 8.79
N LEU A 127 -5.17 1.64 8.57
CA LEU A 127 -4.88 2.76 9.46
C LEU A 127 -5.48 2.55 10.86
N ALA A 128 -6.69 2.00 10.95
CA ALA A 128 -7.31 1.66 12.23
C ALA A 128 -6.45 0.64 13.02
N TRP A 129 -5.80 -0.31 12.35
CA TRP A 129 -4.85 -1.22 13.01
C TRP A 129 -3.58 -0.50 13.48
N LEU A 130 -3.01 0.37 12.64
CA LEU A 130 -1.80 1.14 12.97
C LEU A 130 -2.00 2.05 14.19
N THR A 131 -3.17 2.70 14.26
CA THR A 131 -3.51 3.66 15.31
C THR A 131 -4.06 2.98 16.57
N GLY A 132 -4.86 1.92 16.43
CA GLY A 132 -5.38 1.13 17.56
C GLY A 132 -4.30 0.34 18.30
N SER A 133 -3.21 -0.05 17.63
CA SER A 133 -2.07 -0.75 18.26
C SER A 133 -1.25 0.15 19.19
N ARG A 134 -1.40 1.49 19.11
CA ARG A 134 -0.74 2.43 20.04
C ARG A 134 -1.34 2.41 21.46
N GLY A 135 -2.49 1.76 21.68
CA GLY A 135 -3.16 1.71 22.98
C GLY A 135 -2.69 0.62 23.96
N ALA A 136 -1.85 -0.34 23.52
CA ALA A 136 -1.48 -1.50 24.35
C ALA A 136 -0.09 -1.42 25.01
N ALA A 137 0.71 -0.39 24.70
CA ALA A 137 2.04 -0.18 25.27
C ALA A 137 1.99 0.95 26.32
N GLY A 138 1.33 0.71 27.46
CA GLY A 138 1.24 1.71 28.53
C GLY A 138 0.60 1.28 29.84
N ALA A 139 0.21 0.00 29.99
CA ALA A 139 -0.29 -0.53 31.25
C ALA A 139 0.50 -1.80 31.62
N GLY A 140 1.72 -1.59 32.12
CA GLY A 140 2.40 -2.57 32.95
C GLY A 140 2.20 -2.17 34.42
N PRO A 141 1.86 -3.11 35.31
CA PRO A 141 1.62 -2.84 36.73
C PRO A 141 2.86 -2.29 37.46
#